data_AF-A0A8T5AA12-F1
#
_entry.id   AF-A0A8T5AA12-F1
#
_cell.length_a   1.000
_cell.length_b   1.000
_cell.length_c   1.000
_cell.angle_alpha   90.00
_cell.angle_beta   90.00
_cell.angle_gamma   90.00
#
_symmetry.space_group_name_H-M   'P 1'
#
loop_
_entity.id
_entity.type
_entity.pdbx_description
1 polymer ?
#
loop_
_entity_poly.entity_id
_entity_poly.type
_entity_poly.pdbx_seq_one_letter_code
_entity_poly.pdbx_strand_id
1 'polypeptide(L)' 'MGRVSKGVKCSVEGCSKEAVKSLSAEKVRAYGLKINEGRRAYLCKDHYKEYKRASRKDKIVERWRKVVP' A
#
# COMPACT_ATOMS: atom_id res chain seq x y z
N MET A 1 -4.50 -2.10 -21.11
CA MET A 1 -3.75 -1.36 -20.06
C MET A 1 -4.42 0.00 -19.75
N GLY A 2 -5.63 0.01 -19.18
CA GLY A 2 -6.39 1.25 -18.98
C GLY A 2 -6.30 1.78 -17.54
N ARG A 3 -6.04 3.09 -17.39
CA ARG A 3 -5.98 3.93 -16.17
C ARG A 3 -4.60 4.21 -15.55
N VAL A 4 -3.64 3.29 -15.56
CA VAL A 4 -2.28 3.61 -15.03
C VAL A 4 -1.48 4.46 -16.03
N SER A 5 -1.75 4.35 -17.33
CA SER A 5 -1.07 5.11 -18.39
C SER A 5 -1.36 6.62 -18.40
N LYS A 6 -2.21 7.14 -17.52
CA LYS A 6 -2.52 8.58 -17.42
C LYS A 6 -1.57 9.35 -16.48
N GLY A 7 -0.50 8.74 -15.97
CA GLY A 7 0.40 9.41 -15.03
C GLY A 7 -0.29 9.69 -13.68
N VAL A 8 -0.99 8.68 -13.14
CA VAL A 8 -1.66 8.82 -11.84
C VAL A 8 -0.62 9.07 -10.76
N LYS A 9 -0.82 10.09 -9.92
CA LYS A 9 0.07 10.38 -8.80
C LYS A 9 -0.18 9.41 -7.65
N CYS A 10 0.83 9.23 -6.82
CA CYS A 10 0.70 8.47 -5.59
C CYS A 10 -0.42 9.08 -4.74
N SER A 11 -1.38 8.27 -4.30
CA SER A 11 -2.50 8.73 -3.48
C SER A 11 -2.09 8.97 -2.01
N VAL A 12 -0.82 8.73 -1.66
CA VAL A 12 -0.28 8.85 -0.30
C VAL A 12 -0.11 10.32 0.06
N GLU A 13 -0.56 10.70 1.26
CA GLU A 13 -0.36 12.07 1.77
C GLU A 13 1.12 12.43 1.81
N GLY A 14 1.47 13.56 1.20
CA GLY A 14 2.87 14.01 1.08
C GLY A 14 3.66 13.34 -0.05
N CYS A 15 3.01 12.55 -0.93
CA CYS A 15 3.68 11.95 -2.08
C CYS A 15 3.20 12.49 -3.43
N SER A 16 4.11 13.14 -4.15
CA SER A 16 3.84 13.64 -5.50
C SER A 16 4.44 12.76 -6.61
N LYS A 17 4.96 11.58 -6.26
CA LYS A 17 5.61 10.65 -7.21
C LYS A 17 4.58 9.97 -8.12
N GLU A 18 5.02 9.51 -9.28
CA GLU A 18 4.20 8.72 -10.19
C GLU A 18 3.84 7.36 -9.59
N ALA A 19 2.56 7.02 -9.65
CA ALA A 19 2.06 5.73 -9.22
C ALA A 19 2.37 4.67 -10.27
N VAL A 20 3.05 3.62 -9.81
CA VAL A 20 3.44 2.48 -10.65
C VAL A 20 2.49 1.30 -10.48
N LYS A 21 1.69 1.31 -9.40
CA LYS A 21 0.81 0.19 -9.05
C LYS A 21 -0.46 0.65 -8.36
N SER A 22 -1.56 -0.04 -8.63
CA SER A 22 -2.83 0.13 -7.90
C SER A 22 -3.03 -1.04 -6.94
N LEU A 23 -3.43 -0.72 -5.71
CA LEU A 23 -3.77 -1.67 -4.64
C LEU A 23 -5.11 -1.28 -4.02
N SER A 24 -5.71 -2.17 -3.24
CA SER A 24 -6.91 -1.82 -2.47
C SER A 24 -6.56 -0.82 -1.37
N ALA A 25 -7.33 0.27 -1.27
CA ALA A 25 -7.09 1.30 -0.27
C ALA A 25 -7.15 0.74 1.16
N GLU A 26 -8.03 -0.21 1.42
CA GLU A 26 -8.19 -0.86 2.73
C GLU A 26 -6.89 -1.50 3.24
N LYS A 27 -6.21 -2.28 2.39
CA LYS A 27 -4.94 -2.91 2.76
C LYS A 27 -3.86 -1.86 3.05
N VAL A 28 -3.79 -0.83 2.22
CA VAL A 28 -2.78 0.22 2.35
C VAL A 28 -3.00 1.01 3.65
N ARG A 29 -4.26 1.34 3.98
CA ARG A 29 -4.63 1.96 5.28
C ARG A 29 -4.33 1.05 6.47
N ALA A 30 -4.56 -0.26 6.33
CA ALA A 30 -4.28 -1.23 7.39
C ALA A 30 -2.80 -1.28 7.80
N TYR A 31 -1.88 -1.01 6.87
CA TYR A 31 -0.44 -0.91 7.16
C TYR A 31 0.02 0.51 7.50
N GLY A 32 -0.89 1.42 7.83
CA GLY A 32 -0.58 2.77 8.31
C GLY A 32 -0.24 3.79 7.22
N LEU A 33 -0.39 3.46 5.94
CA LEU A 33 -0.24 4.44 4.86
C LEU A 33 -1.53 5.27 4.75
N LYS A 34 -1.41 6.58 4.95
CA LYS A 34 -2.51 7.53 4.78
C LYS A 34 -2.69 7.86 3.30
N ILE A 35 -3.89 7.63 2.81
CA ILE A 35 -4.29 7.77 1.40
C ILE A 35 -5.64 8.46 1.38
N ASN A 36 -5.75 9.52 0.58
CA ASN A 36 -6.92 10.40 0.62
C ASN A 36 -8.05 9.97 -0.33
N GLU A 37 -7.86 8.99 -1.22
CA GLU A 37 -8.85 8.74 -2.29
C GLU A 37 -9.16 7.26 -2.57
N GLY A 38 -10.47 6.97 -2.64
CA GLY A 38 -11.05 5.89 -3.43
C GLY A 38 -11.00 4.47 -2.86
N ARG A 39 -11.69 3.55 -3.54
CA ARG A 39 -11.66 2.09 -3.27
C ARG A 39 -10.29 1.49 -3.61
N ARG A 40 -9.50 2.16 -4.46
CA ARG A 40 -8.18 1.75 -4.92
C ARG A 40 -7.17 2.86 -4.66
N ALA A 41 -6.07 2.51 -4.01
CA ALA A 41 -4.94 3.38 -3.76
C ALA A 41 -3.86 3.18 -4.80
N TYR A 42 -3.33 4.29 -5.30
CA TYR A 42 -2.23 4.30 -6.25
C TYR A 42 -0.92 4.57 -5.51
N LEU A 43 0.04 3.65 -5.65
CA LEU A 43 1.30 3.70 -4.92
C LEU A 43 2.48 3.83 -5.88
N CYS A 44 3.42 4.70 -5.52
CA CYS A 44 4.71 4.78 -6.18
C CYS A 44 5.61 3.62 -5.76
N LYS A 45 6.75 3.48 -6.44
CA LYS A 45 7.70 2.37 -6.22
C LYS A 45 8.25 2.35 -4.78
N ASP A 46 8.43 3.53 -4.18
CA ASP A 46 8.89 3.72 -2.79
C ASP A 46 7.87 3.21 -1.78
N HIS A 47 6.65 3.76 -1.81
CA HIS A 47 5.60 3.38 -0.87
C HIS A 47 5.19 1.92 -1.01
N TYR A 48 5.25 1.36 -2.22
CA TYR A 48 5.06 -0.07 -2.40
C TYR A 48 6.15 -0.90 -1.70
N LYS A 49 7.40 -0.42 -1.66
CA LYS A 49 8.52 -1.10 -0.98
C LYS A 49 8.35 -1.06 0.54
N GLU A 50 7.92 0.07 1.08
CA GLU A 50 7.59 0.23 2.50
C GLU A 50 6.41 -0.65 2.91
N TYR A 51 5.31 -0.58 2.16
CA TYR A 51 4.15 -1.46 2.32
C TYR A 51 4.57 -2.93 2.33
N LYS A 52 5.44 -3.34 1.39
CA LYS A 52 5.90 -4.74 1.28
C LYS A 52 6.76 -5.16 2.47
N ARG A 53 7.56 -4.25 3.04
CA ARG A 53 8.34 -4.50 4.26
C ARG A 53 7.45 -4.62 5.48
N ALA A 54 6.50 -3.70 5.65
CA ALA A 54 5.52 -3.72 6.74
C ALA A 54 4.67 -4.99 6.70
N SER A 55 4.08 -5.29 5.54
CA SER A 55 3.25 -6.50 5.35
C SER A 55 4.02 -7.80 5.53
N ARG A 56 5.33 -7.85 5.23
CA ARG A 56 6.16 -9.03 5.53
C ARG A 56 6.37 -9.22 7.03
N LYS A 57 6.68 -8.15 7.77
CA LYS A 57 6.85 -8.23 9.23
C LYS A 57 5.55 -8.61 9.94
N ASP A 58 4.44 -8.04 9.49
CA ASP A 58 3.12 -8.30 10.03
C ASP A 58 2.68 -9.77 9.85
N LYS A 59 2.87 -10.33 8.64
CA LYS A 59 2.62 -11.76 8.39
C LYS A 59 3.45 -12.71 9.26
N ILE A 60 4.64 -12.28 9.65
CA ILE A 60 5.47 -13.05 10.58
C ILE A 60 4.84 -12.96 11.96
N VAL A 61 4.56 -11.76 12.47
CA VAL A 61 3.91 -11.54 13.78
C VAL A 61 2.57 -12.28 13.91
N GLU A 62 1.70 -12.22 12.90
CA GLU A 62 0.44 -12.96 12.88
C GLU A 62 0.65 -14.48 12.95
N ARG A 63 1.72 -14.99 12.35
CA ARG A 63 2.07 -16.42 12.40
C ARG A 63 2.54 -16.85 13.78
N TRP A 64 3.24 -16.00 14.52
CA TRP A 64 3.62 -16.26 15.91
C TRP A 64 2.42 -16.21 16.87
N ARG A 65 1.43 -15.34 16.60
CA ARG A 65 0.22 -15.21 17.44
C ARG A 65 -0.77 -16.35 17.32
N LYS A 66 -0.72 -17.15 16.25
CA LYS A 66 -1.57 -18.35 16.09
C LYS A 66 -1.06 -19.57 16.88
N VAL A 67 0.07 -19.45 17.57
CA VAL A 67 0.60 -20.49 18.45
C VAL A 67 0.47 -20.02 19.90
N VAL A 68 -0.77 -19.84 20.34
CA VAL A 68 -1.11 -19.82 21.77
C VAL A 68 -2.06 -21.00 21.97
N PRO A 69 -1.74 -21.93 22.90
CA PRO A 69 -2.51 -23.15 23.15
C PRO A 69 -3.94 -22.89 23.65
#